data_AF-A0A2P5XXR5-F1
#
_entry.id   AF-A0A2P5XXR5-F1
#
_cell.length_a   1.000
_cell.length_b   1.000
_cell.length_c   1.000
_cell.angle_alpha   90.00
_cell.angle_beta   90.00
_cell.angle_gamma   90.00
#
_symmetry.space_group_name_H-M   'P 1'
#
loop_
_entity.id
_entity.type
_entity.pdbx_description
1 polymer ?
#
loop_
_entity_poly.entity_id
_entity_poly.type
_entity_poly.pdbx_seq_one_letter_code
_entity_poly.pdbx_strand_id
1 'polypeptide(L)'
;MYSWTSLNDHLQWQSTSREVKRLDSITRSPIYEQFGEALNGLTSIRAYKAYERVANVNGKSMDNNIRFTLANTSSNRWRTIRLETLGGLMIWLTATFAVLQNGRAENQAAFASTMGLLLSYSLNITSLLSGVLRQASRAENSLNAVERVGSYINLPSEAPDVTESHRPPPGWPSSGSIQFEDVVLRYRPELPPVLCGLSFTTSPSEKIGIVGRTGAGKSSMLNALFRIVELEKGRILIDGCDISRFGLSALRKALSIIPQSPVLFSGTVRLNLDPFNEHNDADLWEALERAHLKDVIRRNSFGLDAEVLESGENFSVGQRQLLCLARALLRRSKILVLDEATAAVDVKTDAFIQKTIHEEFKSCTMLVIAHRLNTIIDCDQILVLDAGQVLEYSTPEELLANEESAFSKMVQSTGPANAEYLLGLVFGASESAIMGDEKTLTAKLEAFMEQMATRQKALKEQMAILSLSVQKTTKGNSEKNNEEQGSSGGKKRNSYLQHGGGMRNLELILRCNNRETLELQLIWLELRNVNKRCKRLFWIEVPDIEDEQDDDKVDDLEISLHAIRETCNSSTMQLTTKVSGKTVLVLVDSGNTHNLLRGGLVPRLGLKEQNKYGLKQKEDTVARVAPRGSSTT
;
A
#
# COMPACT_ATOMS: atom_id res chain seq x y z
N MET A 1 41.12 13.07 50.97
CA MET A 1 41.76 13.15 49.63
C MET A 1 41.34 11.99 48.73
N TYR A 2 41.47 10.72 49.14
CA TYR A 2 41.04 9.52 48.38
C TYR A 2 39.56 9.49 47.93
N SER A 3 38.65 9.96 48.77
CA SER A 3 37.23 10.03 48.42
C SER A 3 36.92 11.14 47.39
N TRP A 4 37.75 12.18 47.28
CA TRP A 4 37.45 13.35 46.45
C TRP A 4 37.85 13.15 44.99
N THR A 5 39.01 12.52 44.74
CA THR A 5 39.47 12.20 43.38
C THR A 5 38.64 11.06 42.77
N SER A 6 38.34 10.01 43.53
CA SER A 6 37.49 8.90 43.07
C SER A 6 36.05 9.33 42.76
N LEU A 7 35.52 10.32 43.49
CA LEU A 7 34.17 10.83 43.25
C LEU A 7 34.12 11.74 42.02
N ASN A 8 35.15 12.58 41.82
CA ASN A 8 35.23 13.45 40.65
C ASN A 8 35.38 12.66 39.35
N ASP A 9 36.22 11.62 39.35
CA ASP A 9 36.37 10.70 38.21
C ASP A 9 35.07 9.93 37.92
N HIS A 10 34.32 9.56 38.97
CA HIS A 10 33.01 8.93 38.84
C HIS A 10 31.96 9.88 38.25
N LEU A 11 31.94 11.14 38.66
CA LEU A 11 31.01 12.15 38.15
C LEU A 11 31.25 12.47 36.67
N GLN A 12 32.51 12.58 36.25
CA GLN A 12 32.88 12.77 34.84
C GLN A 12 32.55 11.53 33.99
N TRP A 13 32.71 10.33 34.56
CA TRP A 13 32.28 9.10 33.91
C TRP A 13 30.76 9.03 33.77
N GLN A 14 30.00 9.45 34.78
CA GLN A 14 28.54 9.44 34.75
C GLN A 14 27.98 10.34 33.65
N SER A 15 28.48 11.56 33.50
CA SER A 15 28.03 12.45 32.41
C SER A 15 28.28 11.82 31.04
N THR A 16 29.48 11.29 30.81
CA THR A 16 29.86 10.64 29.56
C THR A 16 29.05 9.35 29.31
N SER A 17 28.88 8.51 30.34
CA SER A 17 28.14 7.25 30.23
C SER A 17 26.67 7.46 29.93
N ARG A 18 26.04 8.51 30.49
CA ARG A 18 24.65 8.86 30.19
C ARG A 18 24.49 9.28 28.73
N GLU A 19 25.35 10.16 28.24
CA GLU A 19 25.29 10.61 26.84
C GLU A 19 25.56 9.49 25.85
N VAL A 20 26.58 8.65 26.09
CA VAL A 20 26.88 7.50 25.23
C VAL A 20 25.71 6.51 25.22
N LYS A 21 25.06 6.27 26.37
CA LYS A 21 23.89 5.40 26.41
C LYS A 21 22.65 6.02 25.76
N ARG A 22 22.49 7.34 25.83
CA ARG A 22 21.45 8.07 25.12
C ARG A 22 21.64 7.92 23.61
N LEU A 23 22.86 8.10 23.11
CA LEU A 23 23.20 7.90 21.69
C LEU A 23 23.00 6.45 21.23
N ASP A 24 23.41 5.47 22.03
CA ASP A 24 23.13 4.04 21.80
C ASP A 24 21.61 3.78 21.66
N SER A 25 20.80 4.36 22.56
CA SER A 25 19.35 4.20 22.49
C SER A 25 18.72 4.88 21.27
N ILE A 26 19.18 6.07 20.88
CA ILE A 26 18.64 6.83 19.75
C ILE A 26 19.02 6.16 18.42
N THR A 27 20.26 5.71 18.28
CA THR A 27 20.77 5.10 17.04
C THR A 27 20.22 3.71 16.78
N ARG A 28 19.58 3.08 17.77
CA ARG A 28 18.90 1.80 17.63
C ARG A 28 17.54 1.90 16.92
N SER A 29 16.79 3.00 17.09
CA SER A 29 15.45 3.13 16.50
C SER A 29 15.42 3.04 14.97
N PRO A 30 16.32 3.71 14.22
CA PRO A 30 16.34 3.63 12.76
C PRO A 30 16.54 2.22 12.21
N ILE A 31 17.19 1.32 12.96
CA ILE A 31 17.40 -0.08 12.54
C ILE A 31 16.07 -0.81 12.49
N TYR A 32 15.21 -0.62 13.51
CA TYR A 32 13.88 -1.24 13.55
C TYR A 32 12.93 -0.62 12.53
N GLU A 33 12.99 0.70 12.36
CA GLU A 33 12.19 1.43 11.36
C GLU A 33 12.53 0.96 9.93
N GLN A 34 13.81 0.90 9.57
CA GLN A 34 14.27 0.42 8.26
C GLN A 34 13.93 -1.05 8.03
N PHE A 35 13.99 -1.88 9.07
CA PHE A 35 13.57 -3.28 8.97
C PHE A 35 12.07 -3.39 8.70
N GLY A 36 11.24 -2.63 9.42
CA GLY A 36 9.79 -2.57 9.18
C GLY A 36 9.45 -2.06 7.78
N GLU A 37 10.11 -0.99 7.31
CA GLU A 37 9.94 -0.46 5.95
C GLU A 37 10.34 -1.50 4.88
N ALA A 38 11.42 -2.24 5.09
CA ALA A 38 11.86 -3.27 4.17
C ALA A 38 10.90 -4.46 4.10
N LEU A 39 10.25 -4.84 5.21
CA LEU A 39 9.22 -5.88 5.23
C LEU A 39 7.97 -5.43 4.45
N ASN A 40 7.50 -4.20 4.70
CA ASN A 40 6.33 -3.65 4.02
C ASN A 40 6.59 -3.43 2.51
N GLY A 41 7.81 -3.04 2.13
CA GLY A 41 8.23 -2.76 0.75
C GLY A 41 8.89 -3.93 0.01
N LEU A 42 8.80 -5.15 0.53
CA LEU A 42 9.59 -6.29 0.03
C LEU A 42 9.38 -6.59 -1.46
N THR A 43 8.13 -6.47 -1.93
CA THR A 43 7.77 -6.66 -3.35
C THR A 43 8.43 -5.62 -4.24
N SER A 44 8.39 -4.34 -3.86
CA SER A 44 9.04 -3.25 -4.58
C SER A 44 10.56 -3.42 -4.61
N ILE A 45 11.18 -3.76 -3.48
CA ILE A 45 12.64 -3.99 -3.40
C ILE A 45 13.05 -5.12 -4.35
N ARG A 46 12.26 -6.20 -4.40
CA ARG A 46 12.48 -7.33 -5.29
C ARG A 46 12.34 -6.96 -6.76
N ALA A 47 11.27 -6.23 -7.10
CA ALA A 47 11.00 -5.78 -8.47
C ALA A 47 12.14 -4.89 -9.02
N TYR A 48 12.62 -3.93 -8.22
CA TYR A 48 13.73 -3.05 -8.60
C TYR A 48 15.12 -3.67 -8.38
N LYS A 49 15.22 -4.91 -7.89
CA LYS A 49 16.46 -5.60 -7.55
C LYS A 49 17.40 -4.78 -6.65
N ALA A 50 16.82 -4.03 -5.71
CA ALA A 50 17.53 -3.04 -4.89
C ALA A 50 18.10 -3.62 -3.57
N TYR A 51 18.25 -4.94 -3.46
CA TYR A 51 18.66 -5.64 -2.22
C TYR A 51 19.94 -5.08 -1.62
N GLU A 52 20.99 -4.92 -2.44
CA GLU A 52 22.30 -4.41 -2.01
C GLU A 52 22.22 -2.99 -1.46
N ARG A 53 21.38 -2.14 -2.06
CA ARG A 53 21.19 -0.76 -1.61
C ARG A 53 20.57 -0.75 -0.22
N VAL A 54 19.49 -1.51 -0.02
CA VAL A 54 18.80 -1.58 1.28
C VAL A 54 19.69 -2.22 2.34
N ALA A 55 20.40 -3.30 1.99
CA ALA A 55 21.35 -3.97 2.87
C ALA A 55 22.50 -3.04 3.31
N ASN A 56 23.06 -2.27 2.39
CA ASN A 56 24.14 -1.32 2.70
C ASN A 56 23.64 -0.16 3.59
N VAL A 57 22.44 0.36 3.34
CA VAL A 57 21.84 1.40 4.20
C VAL A 57 21.62 0.87 5.61
N ASN A 58 21.00 -0.31 5.75
CA ASN A 58 20.80 -0.94 7.06
C ASN A 58 22.13 -1.29 7.75
N GLY A 59 23.12 -1.77 6.99
CA GLY A 59 24.48 -2.03 7.48
C GLY A 59 25.12 -0.79 8.09
N LYS A 60 25.01 0.38 7.43
CA LYS A 60 25.52 1.65 7.98
C LYS A 60 24.81 2.07 9.27
N SER A 61 23.49 1.89 9.34
CA SER A 61 22.71 2.15 10.56
C SER A 61 23.16 1.25 11.70
N MET A 62 23.36 -0.05 11.41
CA MET A 62 23.85 -1.04 12.37
C MET A 62 25.26 -0.72 12.86
N ASP A 63 26.18 -0.39 11.94
CA ASP A 63 27.55 0.03 12.28
C ASP A 63 27.56 1.25 13.19
N ASN A 64 26.69 2.23 12.92
CA ASN A 64 26.57 3.42 13.74
C ASN A 64 26.13 3.08 15.17
N ASN A 65 25.12 2.22 15.33
CA ASN A 65 24.69 1.74 16.64
C ASN A 65 25.79 0.94 17.37
N ILE A 66 26.45 0.01 16.67
CA ILE A 66 27.53 -0.81 17.25
C ILE A 66 28.66 0.07 17.79
N ARG A 67 29.03 1.17 17.11
CA ARG A 67 30.04 2.12 17.61
C ARG A 67 29.69 2.66 18.99
N PHE A 68 28.42 3.05 19.21
CA PHE A 68 27.97 3.54 20.52
C PHE A 68 27.85 2.42 21.55
N THR A 69 27.39 1.23 21.17
CA THR A 69 27.37 0.05 22.06
C THR A 69 28.78 -0.32 22.53
N LEU A 70 29.77 -0.30 21.63
CA LEU A 70 31.17 -0.54 21.93
C LEU A 70 31.76 0.56 22.82
N ALA A 71 31.44 1.83 22.55
CA ALA A 71 31.83 2.95 23.41
C ALA A 71 31.25 2.81 24.83
N ASN A 72 29.98 2.41 24.95
CA ASN A 72 29.34 2.16 26.25
C ASN A 72 29.99 1.00 27.00
N THR A 73 30.31 -0.09 26.29
CA THR A 73 31.02 -1.24 26.87
C THR A 73 32.43 -0.86 27.32
N SER A 74 33.16 -0.10 26.49
CA SER A 74 34.51 0.37 26.79
C SER A 74 34.52 1.31 28.00
N SER A 75 33.56 2.23 28.07
CA SER A 75 33.36 3.12 29.21
C SER A 75 33.11 2.34 30.51
N ASN A 76 32.29 1.29 30.47
CA ASN A 76 32.06 0.40 31.62
C ASN A 76 33.31 -0.38 32.04
N ARG A 77 34.13 -0.82 31.08
CA ARG A 77 35.41 -1.51 31.35
C ARG A 77 36.44 -0.58 31.97
N TRP A 78 36.57 0.64 31.44
CA TRP A 78 37.46 1.66 31.98
C TRP A 78 37.19 1.95 33.46
N ARG A 79 35.91 2.14 33.82
CA ARG A 79 35.49 2.30 35.22
C ARG A 79 35.87 1.08 36.07
N THR A 80 35.63 -0.12 35.56
CA THR A 80 35.93 -1.37 36.28
C THR A 80 37.42 -1.47 36.59
N ILE A 81 38.31 -1.23 35.62
CA ILE A 81 39.77 -1.28 35.80
C ILE A 81 40.25 -0.25 36.83
N ARG A 82 39.69 0.98 36.83
CA ARG A 82 40.07 2.01 37.82
C ARG A 82 39.64 1.65 39.23
N LEU A 83 38.44 1.11 39.41
CA LEU A 83 37.95 0.66 40.71
C LEU A 83 38.74 -0.54 41.24
N GLU A 84 39.07 -1.50 40.37
CA GLU A 84 39.88 -2.66 40.74
C GLU A 84 41.33 -2.30 41.07
N THR A 85 41.97 -1.38 40.33
CA THR A 85 43.33 -0.93 40.64
C THR A 85 43.40 -0.18 41.97
N LEU A 86 42.40 0.66 42.27
CA LEU A 86 42.28 1.33 43.56
C LEU A 86 42.02 0.33 44.71
N GLY A 87 41.16 -0.66 44.46
CA GLY A 87 40.93 -1.76 45.40
C GLY A 87 42.19 -2.59 45.68
N GLY A 88 42.96 -2.91 44.63
CA GLY A 88 44.24 -3.59 44.73
C GLY A 88 45.27 -2.81 45.54
N LEU A 89 45.36 -1.49 45.35
CA LEU A 89 46.22 -0.61 46.14
C LEU A 89 45.85 -0.64 47.62
N MET A 90 44.55 -0.59 47.94
CA MET A 90 44.06 -0.67 49.32
C MET A 90 44.44 -2.01 49.97
N ILE A 91 44.25 -3.13 49.26
CA ILE A 91 44.62 -4.47 49.74
C ILE A 91 46.13 -4.54 49.97
N TRP A 92 46.94 -4.03 49.04
CA TRP A 92 48.39 -4.01 49.16
C TRP A 92 48.88 -3.20 50.39
N LEU A 93 48.31 -2.02 50.61
CA LEU A 93 48.62 -1.21 51.79
C LEU A 93 48.20 -1.89 53.09
N THR A 94 47.01 -2.50 53.11
CA THR A 94 46.47 -3.23 54.27
C THR A 94 47.34 -4.44 54.61
N ALA A 95 47.73 -5.22 53.60
CA ALA A 95 48.59 -6.38 53.76
C ALA A 95 50.00 -5.99 54.23
N THR A 96 50.57 -4.92 53.66
CA THR A 96 51.90 -4.42 54.07
C THR A 96 51.88 -3.93 55.52
N PHE A 97 50.85 -3.19 55.93
CA PHE A 97 50.68 -2.75 57.31
C PHE A 97 50.51 -3.94 58.27
N ALA A 98 49.69 -4.93 57.89
CA ALA A 98 49.48 -6.14 58.68
C ALA A 98 50.79 -6.91 58.93
N VAL A 99 51.64 -7.06 57.90
CA VAL A 99 52.93 -7.76 58.01
C VAL A 99 53.93 -6.97 58.85
N LEU A 100 54.05 -5.65 58.65
CA LEU A 100 55.00 -4.80 59.38
C LEU A 100 54.68 -4.72 60.88
N GLN A 101 53.39 -4.65 61.25
CA GLN A 101 52.97 -4.60 62.65
C GLN A 101 53.00 -5.96 63.34
N ASN A 102 52.83 -7.07 62.60
CA ASN A 102 52.91 -8.42 63.18
C ASN A 102 54.30 -8.69 63.78
N GLY A 103 55.36 -8.13 63.20
CA GLY A 103 56.71 -8.22 63.74
C GLY A 103 56.96 -7.42 65.02
N ARG A 104 56.02 -6.55 65.44
CA ARG A 104 56.15 -5.65 66.61
C ARG A 104 55.12 -5.91 67.71
N ALA A 105 54.20 -6.85 67.53
CA ALA A 105 53.11 -7.10 68.47
C ALA A 105 53.55 -8.04 69.62
N GLU A 106 53.21 -7.68 70.86
CA GLU A 106 53.47 -8.51 72.05
C GLU A 106 52.70 -9.85 72.01
N ASN A 107 51.48 -9.85 71.43
CA ASN A 107 50.62 -11.02 71.28
C ASN A 107 50.40 -11.37 69.80
N GLN A 108 51.35 -12.09 69.21
CA GLN A 108 51.35 -12.45 67.78
C GLN A 108 50.09 -13.24 67.36
N ALA A 109 49.60 -14.16 68.20
CA ALA A 109 48.44 -15.00 67.86
C ALA A 109 47.12 -14.21 67.72
N ALA A 110 46.85 -13.29 68.65
CA ALA A 110 45.63 -12.47 68.64
C ALA A 110 45.68 -11.37 67.55
N PHE A 111 46.89 -10.89 67.24
CA PHE A 111 47.09 -9.92 66.17
C PHE A 111 46.91 -10.55 64.78
N ALA A 112 47.45 -11.76 64.58
CA ALA A 112 47.33 -12.49 63.31
C ALA A 112 45.88 -12.81 62.93
N SER A 113 45.03 -13.21 63.90
CA SER A 113 43.61 -13.48 63.64
C SER A 113 42.85 -12.21 63.22
N THR A 114 43.11 -11.08 63.90
CA THR A 114 42.48 -9.79 63.59
C THR A 114 42.91 -9.26 62.22
N MET A 115 44.19 -9.41 61.86
CA MET A 115 44.70 -9.03 60.54
C MET A 115 44.18 -9.92 59.41
N GLY A 116 43.99 -11.23 59.67
CA GLY A 116 43.32 -12.13 58.73
C GLY A 116 41.87 -11.73 58.43
N LEU A 117 41.13 -11.31 59.46
CA LEU A 117 39.77 -10.75 59.32
C LEU A 117 39.78 -9.44 58.52
N LEU A 118 40.69 -8.52 58.84
CA LEU A 118 40.86 -7.24 58.13
C LEU A 118 41.13 -7.45 56.64
N LEU A 119 42.04 -8.36 56.30
CA LEU A 119 42.38 -8.67 54.90
C LEU A 119 41.20 -9.30 54.15
N SER A 120 40.46 -10.20 54.83
CA SER A 120 39.26 -10.83 54.27
C SER A 120 38.16 -9.80 53.99
N TYR A 121 37.95 -8.81 54.87
CA TYR A 121 37.00 -7.73 54.63
C TYR A 121 37.47 -6.75 53.54
N SER A 122 38.76 -6.41 53.49
CA SER A 122 39.32 -5.56 52.44
C SER A 122 39.13 -6.15 51.04
N LEU A 123 39.26 -7.47 50.88
CA LEU A 123 38.95 -8.16 49.62
C LEU A 123 37.47 -8.03 49.24
N ASN A 124 36.56 -8.16 50.20
CA ASN A 124 35.11 -8.06 49.94
C ASN A 124 34.64 -6.63 49.64
N ILE A 125 35.19 -5.61 50.32
CA ILE A 125 34.78 -4.20 50.16
C ILE A 125 34.95 -3.71 48.72
N THR A 126 36.03 -4.12 48.05
CA THR A 126 36.33 -3.70 46.66
C THR A 126 35.31 -4.23 45.66
N SER A 127 34.89 -5.49 45.84
CA SER A 127 33.83 -6.13 45.04
C SER A 127 32.47 -5.50 45.32
N LEU A 128 32.13 -5.28 46.59
CA LEU A 128 30.87 -4.66 47.01
C LEU A 128 30.73 -3.24 46.47
N LEU A 129 31.77 -2.40 46.59
CA LEU A 129 31.77 -1.03 46.09
C LEU A 129 31.58 -0.99 44.57
N SER A 130 32.30 -1.85 43.84
CA SER A 130 32.18 -1.98 42.39
C SER A 130 30.78 -2.45 41.97
N GLY A 131 30.17 -3.35 42.74
CA GLY A 131 28.80 -3.82 42.59
C GLY A 131 27.78 -2.70 42.78
N VAL A 132 27.87 -1.96 43.89
CA VAL A 132 26.95 -0.84 44.21
C VAL A 132 26.99 0.24 43.12
N LEU A 133 28.18 0.69 42.71
CA LEU A 133 28.30 1.71 41.66
C LEU A 133 27.76 1.22 40.30
N ARG A 134 27.95 -0.07 39.99
CA ARG A 134 27.38 -0.68 38.78
C ARG A 134 25.85 -0.72 38.84
N GLN A 135 25.27 -1.05 39.99
CA GLN A 135 23.82 -1.09 40.15
C GLN A 135 23.21 0.31 40.16
N ALA A 136 23.86 1.29 40.79
CA ALA A 136 23.43 2.69 40.75
C ALA A 136 23.37 3.22 39.30
N SER A 137 24.43 2.98 38.51
CA SER A 137 24.45 3.35 37.09
C SER A 137 23.40 2.60 36.26
N ARG A 138 23.17 1.31 36.53
CA ARG A 138 22.10 0.56 35.86
C ARG A 138 20.72 1.12 36.20
N ALA A 139 20.46 1.44 37.46
CA ALA A 139 19.19 2.00 37.91
C ALA A 139 18.93 3.37 37.26
N GLU A 140 19.89 4.28 37.31
CA GLU A 140 19.79 5.60 36.67
C GLU A 140 19.48 5.47 35.17
N ASN A 141 20.19 4.57 34.48
CA ASN A 141 19.93 4.35 33.08
C ASN A 141 18.57 3.70 32.76
N SER A 142 18.05 2.85 33.66
CA SER A 142 16.72 2.25 33.50
C SER A 142 15.61 3.28 33.71
N LEU A 143 15.85 4.32 34.53
CA LEU A 143 14.89 5.41 34.73
C LEU A 143 14.65 6.23 33.45
N ASN A 144 15.59 6.27 32.50
CA ASN A 144 15.35 6.89 31.19
C ASN A 144 14.16 6.24 30.44
N ALA A 145 13.86 4.95 30.68
CA ALA A 145 12.67 4.32 30.12
C ALA A 145 11.39 4.89 30.74
N VAL A 146 11.39 5.14 32.04
CA VAL A 146 10.27 5.75 32.78
C VAL A 146 10.07 7.19 32.35
N GLU A 147 11.15 7.97 32.19
CA GLU A 147 11.12 9.34 31.68
C GLU A 147 10.45 9.40 30.29
N ARG A 148 10.80 8.47 29.38
CA ARG A 148 10.14 8.37 28.07
C ARG A 148 8.65 8.09 28.18
N VAL A 149 8.23 7.19 29.08
CA VAL A 149 6.79 6.98 29.34
C VAL A 149 6.14 8.25 29.87
N GLY A 150 6.82 8.97 30.77
CA GLY A 150 6.39 10.27 31.29
C GLY A 150 6.16 11.32 30.21
N SER A 151 6.91 11.27 29.10
CA SER A 151 6.69 12.17 27.96
C SER A 151 5.35 11.95 27.25
N TYR A 152 4.86 10.70 27.19
CA TYR A 152 3.57 10.38 26.57
C TYR A 152 2.39 10.70 27.48
N ILE A 153 2.57 10.66 28.80
CA ILE A 153 1.52 10.97 29.78
C ILE A 153 1.07 12.43 29.69
N ASN A 154 1.98 13.34 29.33
CA ASN A 154 1.72 14.78 29.29
C ASN A 154 1.28 15.29 27.91
N LEU A 155 1.01 14.41 26.94
CA LEU A 155 0.51 14.81 25.64
C LEU A 155 -0.91 15.36 25.74
N PRO A 156 -1.29 16.35 24.92
CA PRO A 156 -2.67 16.83 24.86
C PRO A 156 -3.58 15.66 24.44
N SER A 157 -4.53 15.33 25.29
CA SER A 157 -5.56 14.34 24.99
C SER A 157 -6.57 14.91 24.01
N GLU A 158 -7.22 14.02 23.26
CA GLU A 158 -8.46 14.33 22.55
C GLU A 158 -9.56 14.79 23.54
N ALA A 159 -10.61 15.43 23.01
CA ALA A 159 -11.79 15.81 23.78
C ALA A 159 -12.39 14.59 24.52
N PRO A 160 -13.08 14.80 25.66
CA PRO A 160 -13.58 13.69 26.47
C PRO A 160 -14.64 12.86 25.73
N ASP A 161 -14.65 11.55 26.00
CA ASP A 161 -15.62 10.60 25.44
C ASP A 161 -17.07 10.93 25.83
N VAL A 162 -17.26 11.40 27.07
CA VAL A 162 -18.56 11.76 27.65
C VAL A 162 -18.45 13.14 28.29
N THR A 163 -19.35 14.04 27.88
CA THR A 163 -19.48 15.38 28.46
C THR A 163 -20.78 15.44 29.27
N GLU A 164 -20.67 15.40 30.60
CA GLU A 164 -21.84 15.38 31.49
C GLU A 164 -22.73 16.62 31.37
N SER A 165 -22.12 17.78 31.12
CA SER A 165 -22.84 19.06 30.99
C SER A 165 -23.67 19.18 29.71
N HIS A 166 -23.35 18.41 28.66
CA HIS A 166 -23.92 18.56 27.33
C HIS A 166 -24.13 17.19 26.67
N ARG A 167 -25.05 16.40 27.21
CA ARG A 167 -25.50 15.16 26.56
C ARG A 167 -26.46 15.47 25.42
N PRO A 168 -26.41 14.71 24.31
CA PRO A 168 -27.37 14.88 23.24
C PRO A 168 -28.79 14.54 23.73
N PRO A 169 -29.84 15.12 23.12
CA PRO A 169 -31.22 14.76 23.42
C PRO A 169 -31.46 13.25 23.25
N PRO A 170 -32.39 12.66 24.01
CA PRO A 170 -32.74 11.24 23.85
C PRO A 170 -33.26 10.98 22.43
N GLY A 171 -32.67 9.99 21.75
CA GLY A 171 -33.02 9.65 20.36
C GLY A 171 -32.38 10.53 19.30
N TRP A 172 -31.45 11.42 19.68
CA TRP A 172 -30.62 12.14 18.72
C TRP A 172 -29.59 11.21 18.05
N PRO A 173 -29.31 11.36 16.74
CA PRO A 173 -30.01 12.22 15.78
C PRO A 173 -31.36 11.62 15.38
N SER A 174 -32.40 12.44 15.34
CA SER A 174 -33.77 12.01 15.01
C SER A 174 -34.03 12.04 13.50
N SER A 175 -33.58 13.10 12.84
CA SER A 175 -33.81 13.35 11.41
C SER A 175 -32.54 13.19 10.58
N GLY A 176 -31.37 13.49 11.14
CA GLY A 176 -30.09 13.38 10.43
C GLY A 176 -29.82 14.54 9.48
N SER A 177 -30.37 15.73 9.74
CA SER A 177 -29.97 16.95 9.03
C SER A 177 -28.56 17.37 9.43
N ILE A 178 -27.76 17.85 8.48
CA ILE A 178 -26.37 18.25 8.72
C ILE A 178 -26.17 19.66 8.18
N GLN A 179 -25.55 20.53 8.95
CA GLN A 179 -25.28 21.91 8.54
C GLN A 179 -23.85 22.30 8.88
N PHE A 180 -23.10 22.71 7.88
CA PHE A 180 -21.77 23.30 8.02
C PHE A 180 -21.91 24.82 7.95
N GLU A 181 -21.40 25.53 8.96
CA GLU A 181 -21.44 27.00 9.03
C GLU A 181 -20.02 27.58 9.19
N ASP A 182 -19.50 28.22 8.13
CA ASP A 182 -18.19 28.87 8.07
C ASP A 182 -17.06 27.99 8.64
N VAL A 183 -17.06 26.71 8.27
CA VAL A 183 -16.16 25.72 8.86
C VAL A 183 -14.72 25.92 8.35
N VAL A 184 -13.81 26.15 9.29
CA VAL A 184 -12.36 26.28 9.06
C VAL A 184 -11.64 25.20 9.84
N LEU A 185 -10.84 24.39 9.13
CA LEU A 185 -10.08 23.30 9.72
C LEU A 185 -8.59 23.43 9.38
N ARG A 186 -7.75 23.22 10.39
CA ARG A 186 -6.29 23.25 10.26
C ARG A 186 -5.67 22.08 11.04
N TYR A 187 -4.78 21.32 10.39
CA TYR A 187 -4.12 20.18 11.04
C TYR A 187 -2.99 20.59 11.99
N ARG A 188 -2.28 21.68 11.71
CA ARG A 188 -1.19 22.20 12.55
C ARG A 188 -1.24 23.72 12.61
N PRO A 189 -1.03 24.34 13.77
CA PRO A 189 -1.12 25.80 13.92
C PRO A 189 -0.27 26.58 12.92
N GLU A 190 0.92 26.07 12.56
CA GLU A 190 1.85 26.76 11.65
C GLU A 190 1.51 26.61 10.16
N LEU A 191 0.55 25.74 9.81
CA LEU A 191 0.17 25.47 8.42
C LEU A 191 -1.09 26.28 8.02
N PRO A 192 -1.29 26.54 6.71
CA PRO A 192 -2.52 27.13 6.24
C PRO A 192 -3.74 26.21 6.51
N PRO A 193 -4.95 26.78 6.66
CA PRO A 193 -6.17 25.99 6.79
C PRO A 193 -6.41 25.15 5.53
N VAL A 194 -6.96 23.95 5.72
CA VAL A 194 -7.31 23.01 4.65
C VAL A 194 -8.77 23.17 4.23
N LEU A 195 -9.65 23.47 5.18
CA LEU A 195 -11.03 23.90 4.90
C LEU A 195 -11.12 25.39 5.20
N CYS A 196 -11.69 26.16 4.27
CA CYS A 196 -11.63 27.62 4.27
C CYS A 196 -13.03 28.24 4.23
N GLY A 197 -13.81 28.08 5.31
CA GLY A 197 -15.15 28.69 5.41
C GLY A 197 -16.24 27.86 4.74
N LEU A 198 -16.14 26.54 4.84
CA LEU A 198 -17.08 25.61 4.21
C LEU A 198 -18.49 25.77 4.80
N SER A 199 -19.47 26.07 3.94
CA SER A 199 -20.86 26.27 4.35
C SER A 199 -21.84 25.59 3.39
N PHE A 200 -22.63 24.65 3.89
CA PHE A 200 -23.71 23.98 3.16
C PHE A 200 -24.68 23.32 4.14
N THR A 201 -25.89 22.99 3.69
CA THR A 201 -26.92 22.35 4.51
C THR A 201 -27.48 21.14 3.78
N THR A 202 -27.63 20.04 4.51
CA THR A 202 -28.17 18.77 4.06
C THR A 202 -29.51 18.51 4.74
N SER A 203 -30.51 18.22 3.94
CA SER A 203 -31.85 17.85 4.39
C SER A 203 -31.87 16.42 4.95
N PRO A 204 -32.82 16.10 5.84
CA PRO A 204 -33.01 14.73 6.33
C PRO A 204 -33.22 13.72 5.19
N SER A 205 -32.59 12.55 5.27
CA SER A 205 -32.69 11.47 4.26
C SER A 205 -32.22 11.84 2.86
N GLU A 206 -31.48 12.95 2.72
CA GLU A 206 -30.90 13.39 1.46
C GLU A 206 -29.56 12.69 1.20
N LYS A 207 -29.31 12.32 -0.06
CA LYS A 207 -28.05 11.76 -0.55
C LYS A 207 -27.24 12.84 -1.22
N ILE A 208 -26.05 13.11 -0.70
CA ILE A 208 -25.12 14.10 -1.24
C ILE A 208 -23.90 13.39 -1.82
N GLY A 209 -23.68 13.60 -3.12
CA GLY A 209 -22.43 13.22 -3.80
C GLY A 209 -21.37 14.30 -3.61
N ILE A 210 -20.21 13.95 -3.07
CA ILE A 210 -19.11 14.88 -2.81
C ILE A 210 -17.98 14.59 -3.81
N VAL A 211 -17.69 15.58 -4.65
CA VAL A 211 -16.66 15.50 -5.69
C VAL A 211 -15.66 16.64 -5.57
N GLY A 212 -14.53 16.47 -6.24
CA GLY A 212 -13.47 17.46 -6.28
C GLY A 212 -12.14 16.81 -6.60
N ARG A 213 -11.15 17.60 -6.99
CA ARG A 213 -9.80 17.11 -7.27
C ARG A 213 -9.16 16.46 -6.03
N THR A 214 -8.14 15.64 -6.25
CA THR A 214 -7.29 15.14 -5.16
C THR A 214 -6.68 16.34 -4.42
N GLY A 215 -6.81 16.36 -3.10
CA GLY A 215 -6.37 17.50 -2.28
C GLY A 215 -7.40 18.63 -2.12
N ALA A 216 -8.61 18.51 -2.67
CA ALA A 216 -9.65 19.54 -2.54
C ALA A 216 -10.27 19.68 -1.12
N GLY A 217 -9.96 18.77 -0.19
CA GLY A 217 -10.45 18.82 1.19
C GLY A 217 -11.54 17.79 1.55
N LYS A 218 -11.92 16.89 0.64
CA LYS A 218 -12.99 15.88 0.86
C LYS A 218 -12.82 15.04 2.14
N SER A 219 -11.68 14.37 2.30
CA SER A 219 -11.41 13.57 3.51
C SER A 219 -11.24 14.43 4.78
N SER A 220 -10.73 15.66 4.63
CA SER A 220 -10.64 16.61 5.76
C SER A 220 -12.02 17.04 6.26
N MET A 221 -13.01 17.15 5.37
CA MET A 221 -14.41 17.41 5.75
C MET A 221 -14.99 16.25 6.57
N LEU A 222 -14.68 15.00 6.23
CA LEU A 222 -15.09 13.86 7.06
C LEU A 222 -14.40 13.88 8.42
N ASN A 223 -13.09 14.16 8.46
CA ASN A 223 -12.35 14.28 9.73
C ASN A 223 -12.95 15.37 10.63
N ALA A 224 -13.44 16.48 10.05
CA ALA A 224 -14.18 17.50 10.78
C ALA A 224 -15.51 16.97 11.34
N LEU A 225 -16.29 16.26 10.51
CA LEU A 225 -17.60 15.72 10.90
C LEU A 225 -17.50 14.69 12.04
N PHE A 226 -16.50 13.81 12.01
CA PHE A 226 -16.23 12.82 13.07
C PHE A 226 -15.46 13.39 14.27
N ARG A 227 -15.15 14.70 14.23
CA ARG A 227 -14.28 15.39 15.20
C ARG A 227 -13.00 14.61 15.49
N ILE A 228 -12.35 14.10 14.45
CA ILE A 228 -10.98 13.55 14.52
C ILE A 228 -9.97 14.70 14.63
N VAL A 229 -10.30 15.84 14.00
CA VAL A 229 -9.59 17.10 14.13
C VAL A 229 -10.60 18.17 14.50
N GLU A 230 -10.34 18.88 15.59
CA GLU A 230 -11.21 19.97 16.03
C GLU A 230 -11.12 21.18 15.08
N LEU A 231 -12.23 21.90 14.98
CA LEU A 231 -12.34 23.08 14.13
C LEU A 231 -11.55 24.26 14.71
N GLU A 232 -10.95 25.07 13.83
CA GLU A 232 -10.35 26.35 14.22
C GLU A 232 -11.43 27.44 14.35
N LYS A 233 -12.38 27.45 13.41
CA LYS A 233 -13.50 28.40 13.35
C LYS A 233 -14.72 27.74 12.71
N GLY A 234 -15.90 28.31 12.98
CA GLY A 234 -17.18 27.82 12.47
C GLY A 234 -17.77 26.75 13.38
N ARG A 235 -18.84 26.11 12.91
CA ARG A 235 -19.50 25.03 13.65
C ARG A 235 -20.19 24.07 12.69
N ILE A 236 -20.37 22.84 13.16
CA ILE A 236 -21.15 21.81 12.48
C ILE A 236 -22.34 21.50 13.37
N LEU A 237 -23.54 21.58 12.80
CA LEU A 237 -24.78 21.28 13.48
C LEU A 237 -25.35 19.97 12.91
N ILE A 238 -25.81 19.07 13.78
CA ILE A 238 -26.60 17.91 13.39
C ILE A 238 -27.94 17.98 14.12
N ASP A 239 -29.04 18.01 13.36
CA ASP A 239 -30.40 18.27 13.90
C ASP A 239 -30.45 19.54 14.78
N GLY A 240 -29.80 20.60 14.29
CA GLY A 240 -29.71 21.91 14.97
C GLY A 240 -28.82 21.93 16.21
N CYS A 241 -28.21 20.81 16.59
CA CYS A 241 -27.33 20.71 17.75
C CYS A 241 -25.85 20.80 17.36
N ASP A 242 -25.10 21.66 18.04
CA ASP A 242 -23.67 21.84 17.83
C ASP A 242 -22.86 20.64 18.34
N ILE A 243 -22.22 19.93 17.41
CA ILE A 243 -21.49 18.70 17.71
C ILE A 243 -20.23 18.93 18.54
N SER A 244 -19.69 20.15 18.58
CA SER A 244 -18.49 20.50 19.37
C SER A 244 -18.71 20.35 20.88
N ARG A 245 -19.97 20.43 21.33
CA ARG A 245 -20.36 20.36 22.74
C ARG A 245 -20.56 18.93 23.25
N PHE A 246 -20.81 17.99 22.34
CA PHE A 246 -21.08 16.60 22.70
C PHE A 246 -19.80 15.84 23.03
N GLY A 247 -19.94 14.79 23.84
CA GLY A 247 -18.88 13.80 24.03
C GLY A 247 -18.65 12.99 22.76
N LEU A 248 -17.39 12.64 22.48
CA LEU A 248 -17.00 12.00 21.21
C LEU A 248 -17.68 10.64 21.00
N SER A 249 -17.91 9.87 22.08
CA SER A 249 -18.56 8.56 22.00
C SER A 249 -19.99 8.67 21.48
N ALA A 250 -20.76 9.66 21.97
CA ALA A 250 -22.14 9.85 21.55
C ALA A 250 -22.24 10.30 20.07
N LEU A 251 -21.35 11.20 19.63
CA LEU A 251 -21.27 11.62 18.23
C LEU A 251 -20.86 10.46 17.32
N ARG A 252 -19.80 9.73 17.65
CA ARG A 252 -19.26 8.66 16.80
C ARG A 252 -20.14 7.40 16.77
N LYS A 253 -20.98 7.17 17.79
CA LYS A 253 -22.03 6.14 17.75
C LYS A 253 -23.21 6.53 16.85
N ALA A 254 -23.51 7.82 16.73
CA ALA A 254 -24.59 8.34 15.89
C ALA A 254 -24.28 8.34 14.39
N LEU A 255 -23.00 8.23 14.01
CA LEU A 255 -22.52 8.24 12.64
C LEU A 255 -22.00 6.84 12.25
N SER A 256 -22.31 6.38 11.04
CA SER A 256 -21.64 5.20 10.46
C SER A 256 -20.79 5.60 9.27
N ILE A 257 -19.67 4.92 9.10
CA ILE A 257 -18.75 5.11 7.97
C ILE A 257 -18.46 3.77 7.30
N ILE A 258 -18.45 3.78 5.97
CA ILE A 258 -17.94 2.71 5.14
C ILE A 258 -16.67 3.23 4.46
N PRO A 259 -15.48 2.80 4.91
CA PRO A 259 -14.22 3.34 4.41
C PRO A 259 -13.85 2.79 3.02
N GLN A 260 -12.91 3.47 2.37
CA GLN A 260 -12.38 3.08 1.05
C GLN A 260 -11.65 1.74 1.11
N SER A 261 -10.89 1.53 2.19
CA SER A 261 -10.17 0.29 2.46
C SER A 261 -10.80 -0.38 3.68
N PRO A 262 -11.50 -1.52 3.52
CA PRO A 262 -12.13 -2.20 4.63
C PRO A 262 -11.06 -2.82 5.54
N VAL A 263 -11.04 -2.39 6.81
CA VAL A 263 -10.12 -2.92 7.82
C VAL A 263 -10.86 -3.92 8.72
N LEU A 264 -10.35 -5.14 8.79
CA LEU A 264 -10.79 -6.18 9.71
C LEU A 264 -9.69 -6.48 10.72
N PHE A 265 -10.07 -6.71 11.97
CA PHE A 265 -9.15 -7.07 13.04
C PHE A 265 -9.06 -8.59 13.15
N SER A 266 -7.89 -9.10 13.53
CA SER A 266 -7.71 -10.51 13.83
C SER A 266 -8.61 -10.93 14.99
N GLY A 267 -9.35 -12.03 14.85
CA GLY A 267 -10.33 -12.47 15.85
C GLY A 267 -11.45 -13.27 15.20
N THR A 268 -12.69 -13.09 15.65
CA THR A 268 -13.87 -13.74 15.06
C THR A 268 -14.66 -12.79 14.17
N VAL A 269 -15.51 -13.33 13.29
CA VAL A 269 -16.48 -12.54 12.52
C VAL A 269 -17.41 -11.78 13.47
N ARG A 270 -17.87 -12.42 14.55
CA ARG A 270 -18.64 -11.80 15.64
C ARG A 270 -17.94 -10.57 16.22
N LEU A 271 -16.68 -10.71 16.65
CA LEU A 271 -15.92 -9.60 17.24
C LEU A 271 -15.77 -8.44 16.26
N ASN A 272 -15.61 -8.74 14.98
CA ASN A 272 -15.51 -7.74 13.94
C ASN A 272 -16.83 -7.03 13.69
N LEU A 273 -17.98 -7.70 13.79
CA LEU A 273 -19.31 -7.11 13.61
C LEU A 273 -19.75 -6.29 14.84
N ASP A 274 -19.60 -6.87 16.02
CA ASP A 274 -19.99 -6.28 17.30
C ASP A 274 -18.93 -6.52 18.38
N PRO A 275 -17.94 -5.61 18.50
CA PRO A 275 -16.87 -5.74 19.48
C PRO A 275 -17.33 -5.48 20.93
N PHE A 276 -18.50 -4.86 21.12
CA PHE A 276 -19.02 -4.49 22.45
C PHE A 276 -20.08 -5.47 22.96
N ASN A 277 -20.47 -6.44 22.14
CA ASN A 277 -21.51 -7.42 22.45
C ASN A 277 -22.82 -6.73 22.87
N GLU A 278 -23.18 -5.67 22.16
CA GLU A 278 -24.40 -4.88 22.29
C GLU A 278 -25.61 -5.55 21.60
N HIS A 279 -25.36 -6.48 20.66
CA HIS A 279 -26.35 -7.13 19.82
C HIS A 279 -26.42 -8.65 20.03
N ASN A 280 -27.57 -9.25 19.75
CA ASN A 280 -27.76 -10.69 19.83
C ASN A 280 -27.35 -11.40 18.51
N ASP A 281 -27.24 -12.73 18.54
CA ASP A 281 -26.89 -13.55 17.37
C ASP A 281 -27.88 -13.41 16.21
N ALA A 282 -29.17 -13.23 16.50
CA ALA A 282 -30.18 -13.05 15.46
C ALA A 282 -29.99 -11.73 14.73
N ASP A 283 -29.67 -10.64 15.44
CA ASP A 283 -29.35 -9.33 14.86
C ASP A 283 -28.10 -9.42 13.97
N LEU A 284 -27.07 -10.14 14.44
CA LEU A 284 -25.83 -10.41 13.67
C LEU A 284 -26.12 -11.17 12.38
N TRP A 285 -26.93 -12.23 12.44
CA TRP A 285 -27.33 -13.00 11.27
C TRP A 285 -28.25 -12.20 10.32
N GLU A 286 -29.14 -11.36 10.84
CA GLU A 286 -30.00 -10.47 10.06
C GLU A 286 -29.14 -9.45 9.29
N ALA A 287 -28.16 -8.83 9.94
CA ALA A 287 -27.26 -7.90 9.27
C ALA A 287 -26.41 -8.58 8.19
N LEU A 288 -25.93 -9.80 8.45
CA LEU A 288 -25.23 -10.61 7.44
C LEU A 288 -26.15 -11.05 6.29
N GLU A 289 -27.45 -11.24 6.54
CA GLU A 289 -28.44 -11.56 5.52
C GLU A 289 -28.69 -10.37 4.60
N ARG A 290 -28.92 -9.19 5.19
CA ARG A 290 -29.12 -7.92 4.48
C ARG A 290 -27.87 -7.47 3.72
N ALA A 291 -26.68 -7.78 4.25
CA ALA A 291 -25.42 -7.60 3.53
C ALA A 291 -25.07 -8.77 2.58
N HIS A 292 -25.95 -9.76 2.43
CA HIS A 292 -25.78 -10.92 1.55
C HIS A 292 -24.51 -11.76 1.78
N LEU A 293 -24.00 -11.78 3.01
CA LEU A 293 -22.86 -12.60 3.43
C LEU A 293 -23.26 -13.83 4.24
N LYS A 294 -24.53 -13.97 4.62
CA LYS A 294 -25.04 -15.07 5.44
C LYS A 294 -24.60 -16.45 4.94
N ASP A 295 -24.72 -16.71 3.65
CA ASP A 295 -24.35 -18.01 3.08
C ASP A 295 -22.83 -18.26 3.11
N VAL A 296 -22.02 -17.22 2.89
CA VAL A 296 -20.55 -17.32 2.96
C VAL A 296 -20.12 -17.68 4.37
N ILE A 297 -20.67 -17.00 5.37
CA ILE A 297 -20.34 -17.25 6.78
C ILE A 297 -20.91 -18.59 7.25
N ARG A 298 -22.11 -18.97 6.81
CA ARG A 298 -22.75 -20.25 7.19
C ARG A 298 -22.06 -21.48 6.59
N ARG A 299 -21.37 -21.34 5.45
CA ARG A 299 -20.54 -22.41 4.89
C ARG A 299 -19.32 -22.74 5.75
N ASN A 300 -18.87 -21.78 6.57
CA ASN A 300 -17.82 -22.03 7.54
C ASN A 300 -18.38 -22.85 8.71
N SER A 301 -17.67 -23.93 9.10
CA SER A 301 -18.07 -24.80 10.21
C SER A 301 -18.22 -24.08 11.54
N PHE A 302 -17.58 -22.93 11.70
CA PHE A 302 -17.62 -22.11 12.91
C PHE A 302 -18.63 -20.94 12.85
N GLY A 303 -19.31 -20.72 11.72
CA GLY A 303 -20.34 -19.67 11.59
C GLY A 303 -19.84 -18.28 12.01
N LEU A 304 -20.53 -17.65 12.97
CA LEU A 304 -20.14 -16.33 13.52
C LEU A 304 -18.79 -16.34 14.26
N ASP A 305 -18.36 -17.51 14.75
CA ASP A 305 -17.10 -17.69 15.45
C ASP A 305 -15.98 -18.10 14.48
N ALA A 306 -16.21 -18.01 13.17
CA ALA A 306 -15.19 -18.16 12.15
C ALA A 306 -14.03 -17.17 12.37
N GLU A 307 -12.82 -17.69 12.24
CA GLU A 307 -11.60 -16.92 12.41
C GLU A 307 -11.39 -15.92 11.25
N VAL A 308 -11.07 -14.69 11.61
CA VAL A 308 -10.63 -13.62 10.72
C VAL A 308 -9.13 -13.46 10.94
N LEU A 309 -8.35 -13.70 9.88
CA LEU A 309 -6.90 -13.54 9.92
C LEU A 309 -6.50 -12.06 9.89
N GLU A 310 -5.20 -11.78 10.02
CA GLU A 310 -4.67 -10.41 9.98
C GLU A 310 -5.17 -9.65 8.75
N SER A 311 -5.72 -8.45 8.96
CA SER A 311 -6.33 -7.61 7.92
C SER A 311 -7.41 -8.29 7.05
N GLY A 312 -7.97 -9.41 7.53
CA GLY A 312 -8.96 -10.20 6.81
C GLY A 312 -8.43 -10.88 5.55
N GLU A 313 -7.16 -11.29 5.51
CA GLU A 313 -6.54 -11.94 4.35
C GLU A 313 -7.30 -13.17 3.82
N ASN A 314 -8.07 -13.84 4.67
CA ASN A 314 -8.91 -14.99 4.27
C ASN A 314 -10.25 -14.61 3.61
N PHE A 315 -10.54 -13.32 3.43
CA PHE A 315 -11.73 -12.82 2.75
C PHE A 315 -11.35 -12.05 1.47
N SER A 316 -12.17 -12.19 0.43
CA SER A 316 -12.00 -11.37 -0.78
C SER A 316 -12.21 -9.88 -0.47
N VAL A 317 -11.69 -9.00 -1.32
CA VAL A 317 -11.88 -7.54 -1.16
C VAL A 317 -13.37 -7.18 -1.07
N GLY A 318 -14.20 -7.76 -1.94
CA GLY A 318 -15.66 -7.55 -1.91
C GLY A 318 -16.32 -8.07 -0.64
N GLN A 319 -15.91 -9.24 -0.13
CA GLN A 319 -16.43 -9.79 1.13
C GLN A 319 -16.07 -8.91 2.34
N ARG A 320 -14.84 -8.36 2.37
CA ARG A 320 -14.43 -7.41 3.39
C ARG A 320 -15.30 -6.15 3.35
N GLN A 321 -15.65 -5.68 2.16
CA GLN A 321 -16.54 -4.53 1.99
C GLN A 321 -17.97 -4.82 2.49
N LEU A 322 -18.51 -6.00 2.15
CA LEU A 322 -19.83 -6.42 2.64
C LEU A 322 -19.84 -6.63 4.16
N LEU A 323 -18.73 -7.05 4.78
CA LEU A 323 -18.61 -7.09 6.25
C LEU A 323 -18.65 -5.68 6.85
N CYS A 324 -18.00 -4.70 6.23
CA CYS A 324 -18.14 -3.29 6.62
C CYS A 324 -19.57 -2.77 6.46
N LEU A 325 -20.26 -3.17 5.39
CA LEU A 325 -21.67 -2.86 5.18
C LEU A 325 -22.55 -3.46 6.30
N ALA A 326 -22.32 -4.73 6.66
CA ALA A 326 -23.02 -5.38 7.77
C ALA A 326 -22.81 -4.64 9.11
N ARG A 327 -21.61 -4.12 9.38
CA ARG A 327 -21.35 -3.26 10.56
C ARG A 327 -22.19 -1.99 10.56
N ALA A 328 -22.32 -1.33 9.40
CA ALA A 328 -23.13 -0.13 9.26
C ALA A 328 -24.63 -0.43 9.45
N LEU A 329 -25.10 -1.57 8.93
CA LEU A 329 -26.48 -2.04 9.10
C LEU A 329 -26.83 -2.36 10.55
N LEU A 330 -25.91 -2.98 11.30
CA LEU A 330 -26.09 -3.26 12.73
C LEU A 330 -26.29 -1.99 13.56
N ARG A 331 -25.52 -0.94 13.26
CA ARG A 331 -25.57 0.33 14.00
C ARG A 331 -26.84 1.14 13.78
N ARG A 332 -27.55 0.94 12.65
CA ARG A 332 -28.81 1.64 12.31
C ARG A 332 -28.73 3.17 12.44
N SER A 333 -27.58 3.77 12.08
CA SER A 333 -27.39 5.22 12.19
C SER A 333 -28.23 6.01 11.17
N LYS A 334 -28.68 7.21 11.53
CA LYS A 334 -29.41 8.11 10.62
C LYS A 334 -28.52 8.79 9.58
N ILE A 335 -27.23 8.89 9.86
CA ILE A 335 -26.24 9.46 8.96
C ILE A 335 -25.25 8.37 8.58
N LEU A 336 -25.03 8.21 7.28
CA LEU A 336 -24.07 7.27 6.70
C LEU A 336 -23.06 8.04 5.84
N VAL A 337 -21.79 7.74 6.03
CA VAL A 337 -20.69 8.28 5.23
C VAL A 337 -20.08 7.15 4.40
N LEU A 338 -20.04 7.32 3.09
CA LEU A 338 -19.37 6.41 2.16
C LEU A 338 -18.12 7.11 1.65
N ASP A 339 -16.94 6.56 1.97
CA ASP A 339 -15.66 7.08 1.47
C ASP A 339 -15.12 6.12 0.40
N GLU A 340 -15.41 6.37 -0.87
CA GLU A 340 -14.94 5.55 -2.01
C GLU A 340 -15.12 4.01 -1.81
N ALA A 341 -16.25 3.61 -1.24
CA ALA A 341 -16.52 2.25 -0.76
C ALA A 341 -16.34 1.12 -1.79
N THR A 342 -16.29 1.39 -3.09
CA THR A 342 -16.24 0.35 -4.14
C THR A 342 -15.06 0.47 -5.10
N ALA A 343 -14.05 1.28 -4.77
CA ALA A 343 -12.91 1.55 -5.65
C ALA A 343 -12.10 0.30 -6.04
N ALA A 344 -11.94 -0.65 -5.11
CA ALA A 344 -11.13 -1.86 -5.27
C ALA A 344 -11.93 -3.14 -5.58
N VAL A 345 -13.22 -2.99 -5.93
CA VAL A 345 -14.16 -4.09 -6.13
C VAL A 345 -14.47 -4.25 -7.63
N ASP A 346 -14.69 -5.49 -8.07
CA ASP A 346 -15.11 -5.79 -9.44
C ASP A 346 -16.49 -5.19 -9.76
N VAL A 347 -16.77 -4.97 -11.05
CA VAL A 347 -17.99 -4.26 -11.50
C VAL A 347 -19.28 -4.94 -11.04
N LYS A 348 -19.31 -6.29 -11.00
CA LYS A 348 -20.52 -7.03 -10.60
C LYS A 348 -20.78 -6.87 -9.10
N THR A 349 -19.74 -7.02 -8.29
CA THR A 349 -19.83 -6.85 -6.83
C THR A 349 -20.07 -5.38 -6.46
N ASP A 350 -19.52 -4.42 -7.20
CA ASP A 350 -19.79 -2.98 -7.03
C ASP A 350 -21.29 -2.68 -7.23
N ALA A 351 -21.86 -3.11 -8.37
CA ALA A 351 -23.28 -2.92 -8.64
C ALA A 351 -24.18 -3.56 -7.56
N PHE A 352 -23.76 -4.71 -7.04
CA PHE A 352 -24.45 -5.39 -5.95
C PHE A 352 -24.38 -4.63 -4.62
N ILE A 353 -23.20 -4.12 -4.25
CA ILE A 353 -23.00 -3.30 -3.04
C ILE A 353 -23.83 -2.01 -3.15
N GLN A 354 -23.78 -1.32 -4.29
CA GLN A 354 -24.54 -0.10 -4.53
C GLN A 354 -26.05 -0.33 -4.42
N LYS A 355 -26.55 -1.43 -5.00
CA LYS A 355 -27.95 -1.84 -4.87
C LYS A 355 -28.33 -2.04 -3.40
N THR A 356 -27.51 -2.78 -2.66
CA THR A 356 -27.75 -3.05 -1.23
C THR A 356 -27.76 -1.74 -0.43
N ILE A 357 -26.81 -0.84 -0.68
CA ILE A 357 -26.76 0.49 -0.05
C ILE A 357 -28.03 1.28 -0.34
N HIS A 358 -28.47 1.30 -1.61
CA HIS A 358 -29.65 2.02 -2.02
C HIS A 358 -30.94 1.44 -1.42
N GLU A 359 -31.04 0.12 -1.24
CA GLU A 359 -32.20 -0.54 -0.65
C GLU A 359 -32.27 -0.36 0.87
N GLU A 360 -31.15 -0.53 1.55
CA GLU A 360 -31.10 -0.61 3.01
C GLU A 360 -31.01 0.75 3.71
N PHE A 361 -30.49 1.78 3.04
CA PHE A 361 -30.25 3.11 3.63
C PHE A 361 -31.15 4.22 3.05
N LYS A 362 -32.34 3.88 2.53
CA LYS A 362 -33.28 4.86 1.95
C LYS A 362 -33.71 5.98 2.91
N SER A 363 -33.81 5.67 4.20
CA SER A 363 -34.26 6.61 5.24
C SER A 363 -33.10 7.29 5.98
N CYS A 364 -31.88 7.20 5.45
CA CYS A 364 -30.68 7.74 6.07
C CYS A 364 -30.12 8.87 5.21
N THR A 365 -29.65 9.92 5.87
CA THR A 365 -28.88 10.97 5.21
C THR A 365 -27.52 10.39 4.83
N MET A 366 -27.11 10.55 3.57
CA MET A 366 -25.92 9.90 3.04
C MET A 366 -24.93 10.92 2.48
N LEU A 367 -23.67 10.84 2.93
CA LEU A 367 -22.57 11.61 2.37
C LEU A 367 -21.66 10.67 1.59
N VAL A 368 -21.65 10.78 0.27
CA VAL A 368 -20.95 9.86 -0.63
C VAL A 368 -19.77 10.58 -1.27
N ILE A 369 -18.56 10.30 -0.78
CA ILE A 369 -17.33 10.71 -1.46
C ILE A 369 -17.04 9.67 -2.54
N ALA A 370 -17.00 10.12 -3.79
CA ALA A 370 -16.70 9.24 -4.91
C ALA A 370 -15.63 9.81 -5.82
N HIS A 371 -14.78 8.90 -6.28
CA HIS A 371 -13.90 9.11 -7.44
C HIS A 371 -14.54 8.61 -8.75
N ARG A 372 -15.59 7.77 -8.66
CA ARG A 372 -16.37 7.27 -9.80
C ARG A 372 -17.67 8.07 -9.89
N LEU A 373 -17.82 8.88 -10.93
CA LEU A 373 -19.01 9.71 -11.12
C LEU A 373 -20.30 8.89 -11.24
N ASN A 374 -20.22 7.66 -11.75
CA ASN A 374 -21.36 6.73 -11.84
C ASN A 374 -22.03 6.42 -10.49
N THR A 375 -21.29 6.54 -9.37
CA THR A 375 -21.79 6.20 -8.03
C THR A 375 -22.47 7.34 -7.28
N ILE A 376 -22.46 8.54 -7.87
CA ILE A 376 -23.00 9.78 -7.27
C ILE A 376 -23.97 10.49 -8.19
N ILE A 377 -24.15 9.98 -9.41
CA ILE A 377 -25.00 10.61 -10.42
C ILE A 377 -26.49 10.51 -10.04
N ASP A 378 -26.83 9.53 -9.20
CA ASP A 378 -28.15 9.27 -8.63
C ASP A 378 -28.34 9.92 -7.23
N CYS A 379 -27.41 10.77 -6.80
CA CYS A 379 -27.57 11.56 -5.57
C CYS A 379 -28.56 12.72 -5.78
N ASP A 380 -29.24 13.12 -4.71
CA ASP A 380 -30.19 14.23 -4.72
C ASP A 380 -29.47 15.57 -4.96
N GLN A 381 -28.27 15.73 -4.39
CA GLN A 381 -27.43 16.91 -4.52
C GLN A 381 -25.97 16.52 -4.76
N ILE A 382 -25.22 17.37 -5.47
CA ILE A 382 -23.79 17.22 -5.68
C ILE A 382 -23.07 18.43 -5.10
N LEU A 383 -22.13 18.15 -4.19
CA LEU A 383 -21.22 19.10 -3.60
C LEU A 383 -19.85 19.02 -4.29
N VAL A 384 -19.52 20.05 -5.07
CA VAL A 384 -18.19 20.19 -5.69
C VAL A 384 -17.29 21.00 -4.77
N LEU A 385 -16.21 20.36 -4.29
CA LEU A 385 -15.18 21.00 -3.48
C LEU A 385 -13.96 21.37 -4.33
N ASP A 386 -13.45 22.58 -4.14
CA ASP A 386 -12.17 23.02 -4.67
C ASP A 386 -11.41 23.84 -3.63
N ALA A 387 -10.11 23.58 -3.49
CA ALA A 387 -9.21 24.26 -2.55
C ALA A 387 -9.77 24.49 -1.12
N GLY A 388 -10.58 23.55 -0.60
CA GLY A 388 -11.16 23.64 0.74
C GLY A 388 -12.44 24.48 0.87
N GLN A 389 -13.05 24.88 -0.26
CA GLN A 389 -14.29 25.65 -0.33
C GLN A 389 -15.36 24.93 -1.14
N VAL A 390 -16.63 25.31 -0.94
CA VAL A 390 -17.74 24.88 -1.80
C VAL A 390 -17.67 25.69 -3.09
N LEU A 391 -17.46 25.01 -4.21
CA LEU A 391 -17.47 25.63 -5.53
C LEU A 391 -18.89 25.65 -6.11
N GLU A 392 -19.55 24.50 -6.07
CA GLU A 392 -20.91 24.29 -6.57
C GLU A 392 -21.67 23.36 -5.63
N TYR A 393 -22.95 23.63 -5.43
CA TYR A 393 -23.86 22.79 -4.66
C TYR A 393 -25.26 22.89 -5.27
N SER A 394 -25.61 21.90 -6.09
CA SER A 394 -26.97 21.78 -6.65
C SER A 394 -27.26 20.34 -7.09
N THR A 395 -28.46 20.11 -7.65
CA THR A 395 -28.87 18.83 -8.23
C THR A 395 -27.99 18.45 -9.43
N PRO A 396 -27.80 17.15 -9.72
CA PRO A 396 -27.06 16.70 -10.90
C PRO A 396 -27.60 17.29 -12.22
N GLU A 397 -28.92 17.41 -12.35
CA GLU A 397 -29.60 17.95 -13.52
C GLU A 397 -29.20 19.40 -13.81
N GLU A 398 -29.22 20.26 -12.79
CA GLU A 398 -28.88 21.68 -12.92
C GLU A 398 -27.40 21.89 -13.23
N LEU A 399 -26.52 21.12 -12.58
CA LEU A 399 -25.09 21.21 -12.80
C LEU A 399 -24.70 20.71 -14.20
N LEU A 400 -25.37 19.68 -14.72
CA LEU A 400 -25.10 19.17 -16.07
C LEU A 400 -25.70 20.04 -17.17
N ALA A 401 -26.84 20.70 -16.91
CA ALA A 401 -27.43 21.65 -17.83
C ALA A 401 -26.55 22.88 -18.08
N ASN A 402 -25.66 23.21 -17.13
CA ASN A 402 -24.69 24.29 -17.27
C ASN A 402 -23.33 23.75 -17.77
N GLU A 403 -23.00 24.01 -19.04
CA GLU A 403 -21.70 23.60 -19.62
C GLU A 403 -20.48 24.23 -18.91
N GLU A 404 -20.65 25.38 -18.26
CA GLU A 404 -19.57 26.05 -17.55
C GLU A 404 -19.32 25.48 -16.14
N SER A 405 -20.22 24.64 -15.63
CA SER A 405 -20.08 24.01 -14.31
C SER A 405 -18.82 23.13 -14.25
N ALA A 406 -18.13 23.18 -13.11
CA ALA A 406 -17.01 22.32 -12.80
C ALA A 406 -17.42 20.84 -12.79
N PHE A 407 -18.64 20.52 -12.37
CA PHE A 407 -19.18 19.17 -12.46
C PHE A 407 -19.37 18.70 -13.90
N SER A 408 -19.98 19.52 -14.77
CA SER A 408 -20.14 19.20 -16.20
C SER A 408 -18.78 18.96 -16.88
N LYS A 409 -17.79 19.81 -16.58
CA LYS A 409 -16.39 19.64 -17.04
C LYS A 409 -15.77 18.34 -16.54
N MET A 410 -16.03 17.93 -15.30
CA MET A 410 -15.59 16.63 -14.77
C MET A 410 -16.23 15.47 -15.51
N VAL A 411 -17.54 15.50 -15.77
CA VAL A 411 -18.23 14.46 -16.53
C VAL A 411 -17.67 14.34 -17.94
N GLN A 412 -17.48 15.46 -18.65
CA GLN A 412 -16.87 15.47 -19.98
C GLN A 412 -15.44 14.89 -19.99
N SER A 413 -14.68 15.09 -18.91
CA SER A 413 -13.32 14.56 -18.79
C SER A 413 -13.24 13.04 -18.65
N THR A 414 -14.34 12.35 -18.31
CA THR A 414 -14.39 10.88 -18.20
C THR A 414 -14.39 10.16 -19.56
N GLY A 415 -14.45 10.92 -20.65
CA GLY A 415 -14.49 10.41 -22.02
C GLY A 415 -15.91 10.47 -22.62
N PRO A 416 -16.04 10.57 -23.94
CA PRO A 416 -17.31 10.87 -24.61
C PRO A 416 -18.38 9.80 -24.37
N ALA A 417 -18.01 8.50 -24.39
CA ALA A 417 -18.95 7.41 -24.17
C ALA A 417 -19.50 7.36 -22.73
N ASN A 418 -18.64 7.61 -21.74
CA ASN A 418 -19.05 7.66 -20.33
C ASN A 418 -19.87 8.93 -20.02
N ALA A 419 -19.50 10.06 -20.61
CA ALA A 419 -20.26 11.30 -20.47
C ALA A 419 -21.68 11.15 -21.05
N GLU A 420 -21.82 10.56 -22.24
CA GLU A 420 -23.13 10.29 -22.84
C GLU A 420 -23.97 9.32 -21.99
N TYR A 421 -23.34 8.28 -21.44
CA TYR A 421 -24.00 7.36 -20.51
C TYR A 421 -24.49 8.06 -19.24
N LEU A 422 -23.64 8.88 -18.60
CA LEU A 422 -23.99 9.63 -17.39
C LEU A 422 -25.09 10.67 -17.64
N LEU A 423 -25.01 11.38 -18.77
CA LEU A 423 -26.07 12.31 -19.19
C LEU A 423 -27.38 11.56 -19.44
N GLY A 424 -27.32 10.39 -20.07
CA GLY A 424 -28.48 9.53 -20.29
C GLY A 424 -29.12 9.04 -19.00
N LEU A 425 -28.34 8.74 -17.95
CA LEU A 425 -28.87 8.37 -16.64
C LEU A 425 -29.64 9.51 -15.98
N VAL A 426 -29.14 10.75 -16.07
CA VAL A 426 -29.77 11.92 -15.44
C VAL A 426 -31.01 12.36 -16.21
N PHE A 427 -30.89 12.61 -17.52
CA PHE A 427 -32.00 13.12 -18.33
C PHE A 427 -33.00 12.05 -18.74
N GLY A 428 -32.57 10.78 -18.87
CA GLY A 428 -33.46 9.65 -19.17
C GLY A 428 -34.31 9.21 -17.97
N ALA A 429 -33.87 9.45 -16.73
CA ALA A 429 -34.71 9.25 -15.55
C ALA A 429 -35.88 10.27 -15.50
N SER A 430 -35.63 11.51 -15.93
CA SER A 430 -36.63 12.59 -16.03
C SER A 430 -37.78 12.27 -17.02
N GLU A 431 -37.53 11.50 -18.08
CA GLU A 431 -38.60 11.07 -19.03
C GLU A 431 -39.69 10.22 -18.35
N SER A 432 -39.37 9.51 -17.27
CA SER A 432 -40.36 8.72 -16.52
C SER A 432 -41.18 9.54 -15.52
N ALA A 433 -40.73 10.74 -15.15
CA ALA A 433 -41.32 11.57 -14.11
C ALA A 433 -42.14 12.77 -14.64
N ILE A 434 -41.94 13.19 -15.90
CA ILE A 434 -42.56 14.41 -16.45
C ILE A 434 -43.37 14.10 -17.72
N MET A 435 -44.51 13.42 -17.56
CA MET A 435 -45.59 13.48 -18.56
C MET A 435 -46.28 14.86 -18.44
N GLY A 436 -45.72 15.89 -19.07
CA GLY A 436 -46.30 17.23 -19.00
C GLY A 436 -45.84 18.25 -20.05
N ASP A 437 -44.62 18.19 -20.58
CA ASP A 437 -44.18 19.18 -21.56
C ASP A 437 -43.19 18.61 -22.60
N GLU A 438 -43.74 17.75 -23.46
CA GLU A 438 -43.04 16.84 -24.37
C GLU A 438 -42.32 17.53 -25.55
N LYS A 439 -42.52 18.85 -25.77
CA LYS A 439 -42.00 19.55 -26.97
C LYS A 439 -40.80 20.46 -26.72
N THR A 440 -40.61 20.95 -25.49
CA THR A 440 -39.55 21.91 -25.20
C THR A 440 -38.27 21.24 -24.73
N LEU A 441 -38.39 20.08 -24.05
CA LEU A 441 -37.26 19.32 -23.54
C LEU A 441 -36.60 18.47 -24.64
N THR A 442 -37.41 17.79 -25.44
CA THR A 442 -36.97 17.02 -26.63
C THR A 442 -36.25 17.92 -27.64
N ALA A 443 -36.77 19.12 -27.89
CA ALA A 443 -36.11 20.10 -28.76
C ALA A 443 -34.76 20.59 -28.21
N LYS A 444 -34.60 20.72 -26.88
CA LYS A 444 -33.31 21.06 -26.25
C LYS A 444 -32.32 19.90 -26.33
N LEU A 445 -32.78 18.67 -26.14
CA LEU A 445 -31.98 17.46 -26.26
C LEU A 445 -31.50 17.25 -27.70
N GLU A 446 -32.39 17.38 -28.69
CA GLU A 446 -32.06 17.29 -30.11
C GLU A 446 -31.08 18.39 -30.54
N ALA A 447 -31.32 19.64 -30.13
CA ALA A 447 -30.41 20.75 -30.43
C ALA A 447 -29.01 20.55 -29.82
N PHE A 448 -28.94 19.98 -28.60
CA PHE A 448 -27.69 19.66 -27.93
C PHE A 448 -26.94 18.51 -28.63
N MET A 449 -27.66 17.44 -28.99
CA MET A 449 -27.10 16.30 -29.74
C MET A 449 -26.57 16.72 -31.12
N GLU A 450 -27.26 17.65 -31.80
CA GLU A 450 -26.83 18.19 -33.08
C GLU A 450 -25.57 19.08 -32.96
N GLN A 451 -25.45 19.86 -31.87
CA GLN A 451 -24.24 20.62 -31.53
C GLN A 451 -23.04 19.72 -31.20
N MET A 452 -23.27 18.62 -30.48
CA MET A 452 -22.22 17.65 -30.16
C MET A 452 -21.72 16.93 -31.42
N ALA A 453 -22.63 16.54 -32.32
CA ALA A 453 -22.28 15.91 -33.60
C ALA A 453 -21.48 16.86 -34.52
N THR A 454 -21.84 18.13 -34.57
CA THR A 454 -21.08 19.16 -35.34
C THR A 454 -19.69 19.40 -34.76
N ARG A 455 -19.54 19.39 -33.43
CA ARG A 455 -18.24 19.53 -32.76
C ARG A 455 -17.34 18.31 -32.98
N GLN A 456 -17.91 17.11 -33.00
CA GLN A 456 -17.19 15.87 -33.34
C GLN A 456 -16.70 15.88 -34.80
N LYS A 457 -17.51 16.44 -35.72
CA LYS A 457 -17.12 16.64 -37.12
C LYS A 457 -15.99 17.66 -37.26
N ALA A 458 -16.07 18.79 -36.55
CA ALA A 458 -15.02 19.81 -36.53
C ALA A 458 -13.69 19.28 -35.97
N LEU A 459 -13.73 18.46 -34.93
CA LEU A 459 -12.52 17.85 -34.34
C LEU A 459 -11.85 16.85 -35.30
N LYS A 460 -12.66 16.04 -36.00
CA LYS A 460 -12.17 15.13 -37.05
C LYS A 460 -11.56 15.89 -38.23
N GLU A 461 -12.16 17.00 -38.65
CA GLU A 461 -11.63 17.86 -39.70
C GLU A 461 -10.32 18.54 -39.28
N GLN A 462 -10.21 19.04 -38.04
CA GLN A 462 -8.96 19.60 -37.51
C GLN A 462 -7.84 18.55 -37.42
N MET A 463 -8.15 17.33 -36.98
CA MET A 463 -7.16 16.23 -36.96
C MET A 463 -6.73 15.81 -38.38
N ALA A 464 -7.65 15.82 -39.35
CA ALA A 464 -7.32 15.57 -40.75
C ALA A 464 -6.37 16.65 -41.31
N ILE A 465 -6.63 17.93 -41.01
CA ILE A 465 -5.75 19.05 -41.41
C ILE A 465 -4.36 18.92 -40.76
N LEU A 466 -4.29 18.54 -39.47
CA LEU A 466 -3.03 18.32 -38.76
C LEU A 466 -2.23 17.16 -39.39
N SER A 467 -2.90 16.07 -39.76
CA SER A 467 -2.26 14.92 -40.42
C SER A 467 -1.69 15.26 -41.81
N LEU A 468 -2.39 16.10 -42.58
CA LEU A 468 -1.93 16.62 -43.87
C LEU A 468 -0.76 17.60 -43.72
N SER A 469 -0.73 18.38 -42.64
CA SER A 469 0.37 19.30 -42.35
C SER A 469 1.65 18.55 -41.95
N VAL A 470 1.54 17.48 -41.16
CA VAL A 470 2.67 16.62 -40.76
C VAL A 470 3.30 15.90 -41.96
N GLN A 471 2.49 15.42 -42.91
CA GLN A 471 3.00 14.80 -44.14
C GLN A 471 3.76 15.77 -45.06
N LYS A 472 3.35 17.05 -45.11
CA LYS A 472 4.06 18.09 -45.88
C LYS A 472 5.42 18.44 -45.26
N THR A 473 5.53 18.50 -43.94
CA THR A 473 6.82 18.74 -43.26
C THR A 473 7.82 17.59 -43.44
N THR A 474 7.37 16.34 -43.51
CA THR A 474 8.26 15.19 -43.76
C THR A 474 8.78 15.11 -45.19
N LYS A 475 8.03 15.61 -46.19
CA LYS A 475 8.52 15.69 -47.59
C LYS A 475 9.42 16.90 -47.85
N GLY A 476 9.22 18.01 -47.13
CA GLY A 476 10.06 19.21 -47.28
C GLY A 476 11.48 19.08 -46.72
N ASN A 477 11.71 18.19 -45.75
CA ASN A 477 13.03 17.97 -45.14
C ASN A 477 13.91 16.94 -45.87
N SER A 478 13.38 16.17 -46.80
CA SER A 478 14.16 15.21 -47.60
C SER A 478 14.83 15.82 -48.84
N GLU A 479 14.44 17.03 -49.27
CA GLU A 479 14.99 17.69 -50.47
C GLU A 479 16.00 18.81 -50.19
N LYS A 480 16.29 19.15 -48.91
CA LYS A 480 17.19 20.26 -48.54
C LYS A 480 18.56 19.89 -47.97
N ASN A 481 18.91 18.60 -47.85
CA ASN A 481 20.19 18.17 -47.24
C ASN A 481 21.26 17.65 -48.23
N ASN A 482 21.09 17.89 -49.54
CA ASN A 482 22.08 17.51 -50.56
C ASN A 482 22.55 18.74 -51.34
N GLU A 483 23.12 19.74 -50.67
CA GLU A 483 23.99 20.76 -51.29
C GLU A 483 24.56 21.66 -50.17
N GLU A 484 25.79 21.37 -49.71
CA GLU A 484 26.84 22.34 -49.36
C GLU A 484 28.02 21.65 -48.62
N GLN A 485 29.13 21.50 -49.38
CA GLN A 485 30.55 21.73 -49.05
C GLN A 485 30.98 21.65 -47.56
N GLY A 486 32.07 21.00 -47.14
CA GLY A 486 33.38 20.83 -47.79
C GLY A 486 34.48 21.63 -47.05
N SER A 487 35.37 20.92 -46.35
CA SER A 487 36.77 21.28 -45.98
C SER A 487 37.09 22.00 -44.64
N SER A 488 37.83 21.25 -43.79
CA SER A 488 39.16 21.59 -43.20
C SER A 488 39.28 21.61 -41.67
N GLY A 489 40.19 20.77 -41.15
CA GLY A 489 41.14 21.19 -40.11
C GLY A 489 41.02 20.64 -38.67
N GLY A 490 41.60 19.46 -38.40
CA GLY A 490 42.66 19.33 -37.37
C GLY A 490 42.35 18.97 -35.90
N LYS A 491 42.77 17.75 -35.52
CA LYS A 491 43.57 17.36 -34.33
C LYS A 491 42.97 17.47 -32.89
N LYS A 492 42.72 16.32 -32.24
CA LYS A 492 43.57 15.61 -31.24
C LYS A 492 42.76 14.73 -30.27
N ARG A 493 43.26 13.47 -30.05
CA ARG A 493 43.39 12.68 -28.79
C ARG A 493 42.13 12.40 -27.95
N ASN A 494 41.94 11.28 -27.26
CA ASN A 494 42.59 9.96 -27.16
C ASN A 494 41.62 9.08 -26.30
N SER A 495 41.36 7.86 -26.75
CA SER A 495 41.42 6.59 -26.00
C SER A 495 40.93 6.47 -24.52
N TYR A 496 39.95 5.59 -24.25
CA TYR A 496 40.09 4.23 -23.64
C TYR A 496 38.85 3.73 -22.87
N LEU A 497 38.57 2.41 -23.03
CA LEU A 497 37.88 1.45 -22.12
C LEU A 497 36.35 1.59 -21.94
N GLN A 498 35.53 0.55 -21.72
CA GLN A 498 35.51 -0.89 -21.96
C GLN A 498 34.10 -1.37 -21.51
N HIS A 499 33.50 -2.31 -22.25
CA HIS A 499 32.40 -3.23 -21.88
C HIS A 499 31.02 -2.73 -21.39
N GLY A 500 29.98 -3.20 -22.10
CA GLY A 500 28.60 -3.34 -21.60
C GLY A 500 27.68 -3.89 -22.68
N GLY A 501 27.24 -5.15 -22.56
CA GLY A 501 26.29 -5.79 -23.47
C GLY A 501 24.89 -5.21 -23.34
N GLY A 502 24.21 -4.99 -24.47
CA GLY A 502 22.83 -4.49 -24.52
C GLY A 502 21.85 -5.55 -25.02
N MET A 503 20.70 -5.66 -24.35
CA MET A 503 19.51 -6.36 -24.87
C MET A 503 18.97 -5.61 -26.09
N ARG A 504 18.46 -6.35 -27.09
CA ARG A 504 17.66 -5.78 -28.18
C ARG A 504 16.36 -6.57 -28.29
N ASN A 505 15.23 -5.88 -28.35
CA ASN A 505 13.92 -6.47 -28.62
C ASN A 505 13.71 -6.64 -30.13
N LEU A 506 13.06 -7.74 -30.53
CA LEU A 506 12.57 -7.95 -31.88
C LEU A 506 11.11 -8.45 -31.76
N GLU A 507 10.16 -7.72 -32.33
CA GLU A 507 8.75 -8.12 -32.38
C GLU A 507 8.49 -9.05 -33.56
N LEU A 508 7.75 -10.13 -33.31
CA LEU A 508 7.25 -11.06 -34.33
C LEU A 508 5.71 -11.13 -34.17
N ILE A 509 5.00 -10.71 -35.21
CA ILE A 509 3.52 -10.73 -35.24
C ILE A 509 3.08 -11.98 -36.00
N LEU A 510 2.41 -12.91 -35.31
CA LEU A 510 1.73 -14.05 -35.93
C LEU A 510 0.23 -13.76 -36.00
N ARG A 511 -0.38 -13.92 -37.18
CA ARG A 511 -1.83 -13.84 -37.36
C ARG A 511 -2.42 -15.25 -37.28
N CYS A 512 -3.25 -15.50 -36.27
CA CYS A 512 -4.09 -16.69 -36.22
C CYS A 512 -5.41 -16.44 -36.97
N ASN A 513 -5.93 -17.47 -37.62
CA ASN A 513 -6.97 -17.34 -38.63
C ASN A 513 -8.39 -17.43 -38.03
N ASN A 514 -8.69 -16.59 -37.04
CA ASN A 514 -10.00 -15.99 -36.77
C ASN A 514 -9.92 -15.16 -35.48
N ARG A 515 -10.17 -13.86 -35.63
CA ARG A 515 -10.40 -12.82 -34.60
C ARG A 515 -9.78 -13.04 -33.21
N GLU A 516 -8.45 -12.94 -33.12
CA GLU A 516 -7.71 -12.30 -32.02
C GLU A 516 -6.21 -12.28 -32.35
N THR A 517 -5.54 -11.15 -32.10
CA THR A 517 -4.08 -11.01 -32.22
C THR A 517 -3.42 -11.38 -30.89
N LEU A 518 -2.67 -12.48 -30.85
CA LEU A 518 -1.82 -12.83 -29.71
C LEU A 518 -0.45 -12.16 -29.86
N GLU A 519 -0.12 -11.22 -28.98
CA GLU A 519 1.23 -10.68 -28.83
C GLU A 519 2.05 -11.63 -27.94
N LEU A 520 3.10 -12.25 -28.49
CA LEU A 520 4.05 -13.05 -27.72
C LEU A 520 5.34 -12.24 -27.53
N GLN A 521 5.71 -11.97 -26.27
CA GLN A 521 7.03 -11.40 -25.95
C GLN A 521 8.09 -12.50 -25.90
N LEU A 522 9.04 -12.48 -26.83
CA LEU A 522 10.21 -13.34 -26.83
C LEU A 522 11.38 -12.64 -26.14
N ILE A 523 11.80 -13.17 -24.98
CA ILE A 523 13.01 -12.72 -24.28
C ILE A 523 14.08 -13.81 -24.47
N TRP A 524 15.25 -13.45 -25.00
CA TRP A 524 16.41 -14.35 -25.01
C TRP A 524 17.54 -13.82 -24.12
N LEU A 525 18.28 -14.75 -23.53
CA LEU A 525 19.49 -14.49 -22.74
C LEU A 525 20.68 -15.20 -23.40
N GLU A 526 21.72 -14.44 -23.75
CA GLU A 526 22.94 -14.98 -24.36
C GLU A 526 23.95 -15.32 -23.25
N LEU A 527 24.08 -16.60 -22.90
CA LEU A 527 25.07 -17.06 -21.93
C LEU A 527 26.41 -17.32 -22.63
N ARG A 528 27.36 -16.38 -22.51
CA ARG A 528 28.75 -16.62 -22.89
C ARG A 528 29.46 -17.38 -21.79
N ASN A 529 29.87 -18.61 -22.06
CA ASN A 529 30.81 -19.33 -21.22
C ASN A 529 32.21 -19.33 -21.88
N VAL A 530 33.27 -19.33 -21.05
CA VAL A 530 34.67 -19.03 -21.44
C VAL A 530 35.26 -20.05 -22.44
N ASN A 531 34.62 -21.20 -22.67
CA ASN A 531 35.05 -22.20 -23.67
C ASN A 531 34.05 -22.29 -24.84
N LYS A 532 34.33 -21.54 -25.93
CA LYS A 532 33.75 -21.54 -27.29
C LYS A 532 32.64 -22.57 -27.65
N ARG A 533 31.49 -22.55 -26.97
CA ARG A 533 30.21 -23.08 -27.47
C ARG A 533 29.10 -22.10 -27.07
N CYS A 534 28.42 -21.50 -28.05
CA CYS A 534 27.25 -20.66 -27.78
C CYS A 534 26.04 -21.55 -27.54
N LYS A 535 25.47 -21.50 -26.33
CA LYS A 535 24.12 -22.01 -26.06
C LYS A 535 23.19 -20.82 -25.93
N ARG A 536 22.10 -20.78 -26.71
CA ARG A 536 21.04 -19.77 -26.58
C ARG A 536 19.81 -20.44 -25.98
N LEU A 537 19.30 -19.85 -24.90
CA LEU A 537 18.08 -20.28 -24.23
C LEU A 537 16.94 -19.38 -24.71
N PHE A 538 15.85 -19.98 -25.19
CA PHE A 538 14.63 -19.24 -25.54
C PHE A 538 13.61 -19.43 -24.42
N TRP A 539 13.05 -18.31 -23.97
CA TRP A 539 11.99 -18.28 -22.97
C TRP A 539 10.71 -17.80 -23.64
N ILE A 540 9.66 -18.62 -23.58
CA ILE A 540 8.34 -18.28 -24.10
C ILE A 540 7.38 -18.42 -22.94
N GLU A 541 6.86 -17.29 -22.49
CA GLU A 541 5.81 -17.23 -21.48
C GLU A 541 4.49 -16.99 -22.21
N VAL A 542 3.53 -17.91 -22.04
CA VAL A 542 2.19 -17.76 -22.63
C VAL A 542 1.36 -16.95 -21.62
N PRO A 543 0.74 -15.83 -22.03
CA PRO A 543 -0.08 -15.02 -21.11
C PRO A 543 -1.29 -15.82 -20.60
N ASP A 544 -1.72 -15.52 -19.38
CA ASP A 544 -2.82 -16.20 -18.69
C ASP A 544 -4.11 -16.19 -19.53
N ILE A 545 -4.58 -17.38 -19.90
CA ILE A 545 -5.93 -17.59 -20.43
C ILE A 545 -6.84 -17.78 -19.21
N GLU A 546 -7.52 -16.72 -18.80
CA GLU A 546 -8.64 -16.79 -17.86
C GLU A 546 -9.89 -17.21 -18.63
N ASP A 547 -10.14 -18.53 -18.71
CA ASP A 547 -11.49 -19.12 -18.75
C ASP A 547 -11.37 -20.66 -18.77
N GLU A 548 -12.06 -21.33 -17.84
CA GLU A 548 -11.95 -22.77 -17.56
C GLU A 548 -12.82 -23.63 -18.50
N GLN A 549 -13.01 -23.21 -19.76
CA GLN A 549 -14.00 -23.84 -20.64
C GLN A 549 -13.75 -23.72 -22.16
N ASP A 550 -12.51 -23.88 -22.63
CA ASP A 550 -12.20 -24.02 -24.08
C ASP A 550 -11.02 -25.02 -24.29
N ASP A 551 -11.31 -26.32 -24.37
CA ASP A 551 -10.31 -27.36 -24.71
C ASP A 551 -9.74 -27.16 -26.15
N ASP A 552 -10.49 -26.52 -27.05
CA ASP A 552 -10.10 -26.30 -28.46
C ASP A 552 -8.85 -25.39 -28.62
N LYS A 553 -8.55 -24.51 -27.66
CA LYS A 553 -7.39 -23.60 -27.72
C LYS A 553 -6.06 -24.26 -27.36
N VAL A 554 -6.10 -25.35 -26.58
CA VAL A 554 -4.90 -26.12 -26.19
C VAL A 554 -4.44 -26.98 -27.37
N ASP A 555 -5.37 -27.56 -28.11
CA ASP A 555 -5.08 -28.34 -29.32
C ASP A 555 -4.47 -27.48 -30.43
N ASP A 556 -4.94 -26.24 -30.62
CA ASP A 556 -4.35 -25.27 -31.56
C ASP A 556 -2.91 -24.86 -31.19
N LEU A 557 -2.59 -24.83 -29.89
CA LEU A 557 -1.24 -24.56 -29.39
C LEU A 557 -0.30 -25.75 -29.65
N GLU A 558 -0.81 -26.98 -29.51
CA GLU A 558 -0.07 -28.21 -29.78
C GLU A 558 0.22 -28.38 -31.29
N ILE A 559 -0.75 -28.04 -32.15
CA ILE A 559 -0.60 -28.01 -33.62
C ILE A 559 0.46 -26.97 -34.03
N SER A 560 0.45 -25.79 -33.40
CA SER A 560 1.44 -24.73 -33.66
C SER A 560 2.86 -25.14 -33.24
N LEU A 561 3.02 -25.83 -32.11
CA LEU A 561 4.30 -26.38 -31.66
C LEU A 561 4.79 -27.53 -32.55
N HIS A 562 3.88 -28.36 -33.08
CA HIS A 562 4.23 -29.40 -34.06
C HIS A 562 4.73 -28.80 -35.37
N ALA A 563 4.09 -27.75 -35.88
CA ALA A 563 4.53 -27.04 -37.09
C ALA A 563 5.93 -26.41 -36.92
N ILE A 564 6.24 -25.87 -35.74
CA ILE A 564 7.60 -25.37 -35.41
C ILE A 564 8.61 -26.53 -35.42
N ARG A 565 8.24 -27.70 -34.90
CA ARG A 565 9.09 -28.90 -34.85
C ARG A 565 9.37 -29.48 -36.24
N GLU A 566 8.40 -29.47 -37.14
CA GLU A 566 8.58 -29.89 -38.55
C GLU A 566 9.41 -28.89 -39.35
N THR A 567 9.21 -27.59 -39.14
CA THR A 567 9.96 -26.54 -39.87
C THR A 567 11.44 -26.47 -39.45
N CYS A 568 11.76 -26.80 -38.18
CA CYS A 568 13.12 -26.77 -37.65
C CYS A 568 13.92 -28.06 -37.85
N ASN A 569 13.31 -29.16 -38.30
CA ASN A 569 13.99 -30.44 -38.57
C ASN A 569 14.78 -30.45 -39.89
N SER A 570 15.58 -29.41 -40.13
CA SER A 570 16.73 -29.48 -41.03
C SER A 570 17.94 -29.99 -40.24
N SER A 571 18.77 -30.82 -40.86
CA SER A 571 19.66 -31.86 -40.32
C SER A 571 20.77 -31.47 -39.31
N THR A 572 20.68 -30.36 -38.59
CA THR A 572 21.68 -29.93 -37.59
C THR A 572 21.14 -29.33 -36.29
N MET A 573 19.83 -29.34 -36.04
CA MET A 573 19.23 -28.85 -34.78
C MET A 573 18.71 -30.01 -33.91
N GLN A 574 19.12 -30.04 -32.63
CA GLN A 574 18.43 -30.83 -31.60
C GLN A 574 17.59 -29.90 -30.73
N LEU A 575 16.28 -30.16 -30.70
CA LEU A 575 15.29 -29.47 -29.88
C LEU A 575 14.93 -30.35 -28.69
N THR A 576 15.15 -29.84 -27.46
CA THR A 576 14.63 -30.47 -26.24
C THR A 576 13.55 -29.58 -25.64
N THR A 577 12.34 -30.10 -25.53
CA THR A 577 11.21 -29.42 -24.89
C THR A 577 10.88 -30.08 -23.56
N LYS A 578 10.64 -29.27 -22.53
CA LYS A 578 10.10 -29.76 -21.25
C LYS A 578 8.95 -28.85 -20.84
N VAL A 579 7.78 -29.45 -20.68
CA VAL A 579 6.56 -28.76 -20.25
C VAL A 579 6.38 -29.00 -18.75
N SER A 580 6.15 -27.94 -17.99
CA SER A 580 5.80 -28.04 -16.56
C SER A 580 4.79 -26.94 -16.24
N GLY A 581 3.52 -27.32 -16.07
CA GLY A 581 2.42 -26.38 -15.89
C GLY A 581 2.20 -25.48 -17.11
N LYS A 582 1.89 -24.19 -16.87
CA LYS A 582 1.63 -23.16 -17.90
C LYS A 582 2.88 -22.67 -18.66
N THR A 583 4.01 -23.39 -18.60
CA THR A 583 5.29 -22.93 -19.15
C THR A 583 5.95 -24.00 -20.02
N VAL A 584 6.37 -23.61 -21.23
CA VAL A 584 7.09 -24.48 -22.18
C VAL A 584 8.52 -23.95 -22.35
N LEU A 585 9.51 -24.75 -21.94
CA LEU A 585 10.92 -24.41 -22.14
C LEU A 585 11.46 -25.13 -23.37
N VAL A 586 12.05 -24.38 -24.31
CA VAL A 586 12.63 -24.93 -25.55
C VAL A 586 14.12 -24.63 -25.62
N LEU A 587 14.94 -25.68 -25.61
CA LEU A 587 16.40 -25.61 -25.73
C LEU A 587 16.82 -25.96 -27.17
N VAL A 588 17.61 -25.08 -27.77
CA VAL A 588 18.15 -25.25 -29.13
C VAL A 588 19.67 -25.17 -29.07
N ASP A 589 20.35 -26.24 -29.49
CA ASP A 589 21.81 -26.26 -29.66
C ASP A 589 22.14 -26.09 -31.15
N SER A 590 22.91 -25.07 -31.54
CA SER A 590 23.32 -24.89 -32.95
C SER A 590 24.79 -24.48 -33.05
N GLY A 591 25.58 -25.32 -33.69
CA GLY A 591 26.99 -25.08 -34.01
C GLY A 591 27.22 -24.63 -35.45
N ASN A 592 26.71 -23.47 -35.88
CA ASN A 592 27.28 -22.64 -36.96
C ASN A 592 26.38 -21.44 -37.29
N THR A 593 26.75 -20.25 -36.85
CA THR A 593 25.96 -19.02 -37.05
C THR A 593 26.66 -18.07 -38.03
N HIS A 594 26.57 -18.32 -39.34
CA HIS A 594 27.00 -17.32 -40.33
C HIS A 594 26.08 -17.11 -41.55
N ASN A 595 25.02 -17.89 -41.74
CA ASN A 595 24.18 -17.81 -42.97
C ASN A 595 22.69 -17.42 -42.77
N LEU A 596 22.24 -17.11 -41.56
CA LEU A 596 20.80 -16.88 -41.27
C LEU A 596 20.28 -15.44 -41.49
N LEU A 597 21.12 -14.48 -41.92
CA LEU A 597 20.72 -13.06 -42.09
C LEU A 597 20.60 -12.59 -43.54
N ARG A 598 20.67 -13.48 -44.54
CA ARG A 598 20.43 -13.13 -45.95
C ARG A 598 19.56 -14.18 -46.63
N GLY A 599 18.25 -13.95 -46.64
CA GLY A 599 17.32 -14.77 -47.40
C GLY A 599 15.88 -14.46 -47.04
N GLY A 600 15.35 -13.36 -47.57
CA GLY A 600 13.90 -13.13 -47.55
C GLY A 600 13.23 -14.17 -48.44
N LEU A 601 12.28 -14.92 -47.88
CA LEU A 601 11.38 -15.81 -48.62
C LEU A 601 10.06 -15.92 -47.85
N VAL A 602 9.06 -15.22 -48.36
CA VAL A 602 7.64 -15.46 -48.09
C VAL A 602 7.18 -16.54 -49.08
N PRO A 603 6.45 -17.57 -48.63
CA PRO A 603 5.44 -18.16 -49.50
C PRO A 603 4.06 -18.24 -48.83
N ARG A 604 3.05 -17.80 -49.59
CA ARG A 604 1.62 -17.98 -49.38
C ARG A 604 1.26 -19.47 -49.29
N LEU A 605 0.48 -19.88 -48.30
CA LEU A 605 -0.19 -21.18 -48.26
C LEU A 605 -1.71 -20.98 -48.43
N GLY A 606 -2.23 -21.54 -49.52
CA GLY A 606 -3.65 -21.68 -49.78
C GLY A 606 -4.19 -22.97 -49.16
N LEU A 607 -5.44 -22.89 -48.71
CA LEU A 607 -6.23 -24.01 -48.20
C LEU A 607 -6.47 -25.06 -49.29
N LYS A 608 -6.27 -26.34 -48.96
CA LYS A 608 -6.98 -27.46 -49.57
C LYS A 608 -7.21 -28.60 -48.58
N GLU A 609 -8.48 -28.95 -48.54
CA GLU A 609 -9.22 -30.04 -47.92
C GLU A 609 -8.65 -31.47 -48.09
N GLN A 610 -9.12 -32.35 -47.18
CA GLN A 610 -9.48 -33.79 -47.33
C GLN A 610 -8.56 -34.93 -46.80
N ASN A 611 -9.09 -35.58 -45.74
CA ASN A 611 -9.46 -37.02 -45.61
C ASN A 611 -8.42 -38.16 -45.40
N LYS A 612 -8.81 -39.06 -44.47
CA LYS A 612 -8.66 -40.54 -44.38
C LYS A 612 -7.58 -41.19 -43.46
N TYR A 613 -8.12 -42.00 -42.52
CA TYR A 613 -7.73 -43.33 -41.99
C TYR A 613 -6.30 -43.62 -41.47
N GLY A 614 -6.22 -44.26 -40.28
CA GLY A 614 -5.05 -45.08 -39.91
C GLY A 614 -4.95 -45.54 -38.44
N LEU A 615 -5.51 -46.71 -38.12
CA LEU A 615 -5.28 -47.50 -36.90
C LEU A 615 -3.79 -47.82 -36.60
N LYS A 616 -3.39 -47.88 -35.32
CA LYS A 616 -2.99 -49.10 -34.56
C LYS A 616 -2.04 -48.83 -33.36
N GLN A 617 -2.41 -49.45 -32.22
CA GLN A 617 -1.59 -50.21 -31.24
C GLN A 617 -0.40 -49.47 -30.55
N LYS A 618 -0.15 -49.59 -29.24
CA LYS A 618 -0.12 -50.80 -28.38
C LYS A 618 0.14 -50.37 -26.91
N GLU A 619 -0.44 -51.12 -25.96
CA GLU A 619 0.15 -51.69 -24.71
C GLU A 619 1.12 -50.83 -23.86
N ASP A 620 1.22 -50.91 -22.53
CA ASP A 620 0.41 -51.45 -21.43
C ASP A 620 1.24 -51.14 -20.15
N THR A 621 0.59 -51.18 -18.99
CA THR A 621 1.15 -51.52 -17.65
C THR A 621 2.14 -50.62 -16.87
N VAL A 622 1.62 -50.14 -15.73
CA VAL A 622 2.02 -50.49 -14.33
C VAL A 622 3.46 -50.17 -13.86
N ALA A 623 3.58 -49.28 -12.87
CA ALA A 623 3.89 -49.64 -11.47
C ALA A 623 4.25 -48.42 -10.60
N ARG A 624 3.68 -48.43 -9.38
CA ARG A 624 4.10 -47.66 -8.20
C ARG A 624 5.60 -47.86 -7.90
N VAL A 625 6.21 -46.91 -7.19
CA VAL A 625 6.84 -47.12 -5.86
C VAL A 625 7.47 -45.80 -5.39
N ALA A 626 7.17 -45.43 -4.14
CA ALA A 626 7.80 -44.33 -3.40
C ALA A 626 9.25 -44.67 -3.00
N PRO A 627 10.03 -43.70 -2.51
CA PRO A 627 10.79 -44.01 -1.30
C PRO A 627 10.79 -42.90 -0.24
N ARG A 628 10.68 -43.35 1.03
CA ARG A 628 11.28 -42.69 2.21
C ARG A 628 12.80 -42.83 2.14
N GLY A 629 13.51 -41.83 2.66
CA GLY A 629 14.96 -41.67 2.52
C GLY A 629 15.85 -42.37 3.55
N SER A 630 17.13 -41.97 3.55
CA SER A 630 18.07 -42.02 4.68
C SER A 630 19.48 -41.60 4.22
N SER A 631 20.08 -40.67 4.99
CA SER A 631 21.48 -40.62 5.47
C SER A 631 22.71 -40.67 4.53
N THR A 632 23.72 -39.90 4.99
CA THR A 632 25.18 -40.05 4.85
C THR A 632 25.81 -39.77 3.50
N THR A 633 26.39 -38.57 3.34
CA THR A 633 27.82 -38.30 3.57
C THR A 633 28.05 -36.80 3.71
#